data_AF-A0A7S4M3V1-F1
#
_entry.id   AF-A0A7S4M3V1-F1
#
_cell.length_a   1.000
_cell.length_b   1.000
_cell.length_c   1.000
_cell.angle_alpha   90.00
_cell.angle_beta   90.00
_cell.angle_gamma   90.00
#
_symmetry.space_group_name_H-M   'P 1'
#
loop_
_entity.id
_entity.type
_entity.pdbx_description
1 polymer ?
#
loop_
_entity_poly.entity_id
_entity_poly.type
_entity_poly.pdbx_seq_one_letter_code
_entity_poly.pdbx_strand_id
1 'polypeptide(L)'
;EHPFSRRFDRYLDYDFFEHQIHWFSIFNSFMMVIFLTGIVSLILMRTLRKDYAKYARETGELDELDQELDESGWKQVHGDVFRPPMQLQLFCALVGTGSQIAAMVFIMILFATATLLYMSRGAVLIAFIVCYSLTSIVCGYTSGSLYSKNGGRSWIPTMVMAASIFPLSCFSVMFVLNVVAMLYKSLAATPFTSILSVMLIWLLVSLPLCVLGTILGRNFAGQPNFPCRVNAIPRLIPEKRWYARPP
;
A
#
# COMPACT_ATOMS: atom_id res chain seq x y z
N GLU A 1 72.95 16.07 -19.67
CA GLU A 1 71.97 14.97 -19.54
C GLU A 1 71.88 14.56 -18.08
N HIS A 2 70.68 14.50 -17.51
CA HIS A 2 70.52 14.09 -16.10
C HIS A 2 70.59 12.55 -15.99
N PRO A 3 71.27 12.00 -14.97
CA PRO A 3 71.32 10.54 -14.77
C PRO A 3 69.90 9.95 -14.58
N PHE A 4 69.66 8.77 -15.17
CA PHE A 4 68.33 8.10 -15.20
C PHE A 4 67.66 8.00 -13.82
N SER A 5 68.45 7.80 -12.76
CA SER A 5 67.99 7.65 -11.39
C SER A 5 67.33 8.90 -10.79
N ARG A 6 67.62 10.10 -11.30
CA ARG A 6 67.10 11.38 -10.77
C ARG A 6 66.07 12.06 -11.68
N ARG A 7 65.59 11.35 -12.72
CA ARG A 7 64.62 11.92 -13.68
C ARG A 7 63.25 12.20 -13.05
N PHE A 8 62.88 11.44 -12.01
CA PHE A 8 61.59 11.58 -11.33
C PHE A 8 61.58 12.62 -10.20
N ASP A 9 62.76 13.10 -9.75
CA ASP A 9 62.85 14.06 -8.64
C ASP A 9 62.13 15.38 -8.94
N ARG A 10 62.06 15.80 -10.21
CA ARG A 10 61.31 16.99 -10.65
C ARG A 10 59.79 16.89 -10.43
N TYR A 11 59.25 15.67 -10.35
CA TYR A 11 57.84 15.44 -10.06
C TYR A 11 57.56 15.26 -8.56
N LEU A 12 58.61 15.18 -7.74
CA LEU A 12 58.55 15.04 -6.28
C LEU A 12 58.76 16.37 -5.54
N ASP A 13 58.95 17.48 -6.27
CA ASP A 13 58.98 18.83 -5.70
C ASP A 13 57.60 19.18 -5.14
N TYR A 14 57.48 19.17 -3.81
CA TYR A 14 56.25 19.50 -3.07
C TYR A 14 55.82 20.96 -3.26
N ASP A 15 56.75 21.86 -3.62
CA ASP A 15 56.48 23.28 -3.91
C ASP A 15 55.60 23.48 -5.17
N PHE A 16 55.43 22.47 -6.02
CA PHE A 16 54.49 22.54 -7.15
C PHE A 16 53.03 22.35 -6.71
N PHE A 17 52.76 21.76 -5.55
CA PHE A 17 51.39 21.53 -5.06
C PHE A 17 50.89 22.57 -4.05
N GLU A 18 51.74 23.46 -3.54
CA GLU A 18 51.34 24.65 -2.78
C GLU A 18 50.91 25.80 -3.69
N HIS A 19 49.96 25.52 -4.58
CA HIS A 19 49.25 26.57 -5.30
C HIS A 19 48.38 27.35 -4.31
N GLN A 20 48.75 28.60 -4.03
CA GLN A 20 48.00 29.68 -3.36
C GLN A 20 46.53 29.86 -3.86
N ILE A 21 46.10 29.08 -4.85
CA ILE A 21 44.80 29.07 -5.50
C ILE A 21 43.77 28.20 -4.75
N HIS A 22 44.18 27.21 -3.93
CA HIS A 22 43.21 26.32 -3.26
C HIS A 22 42.38 27.05 -2.19
N TRP A 23 43.01 27.90 -1.38
CA TRP A 23 42.29 28.75 -0.42
C TRP A 23 41.33 29.74 -1.10
N PHE A 24 41.68 30.25 -2.29
CA PHE A 24 40.81 31.12 -3.09
C PHE A 24 39.58 30.36 -3.62
N SER A 25 39.74 29.12 -4.06
CA SER A 25 38.63 28.25 -4.49
C SER A 25 37.69 27.87 -3.33
N ILE A 26 38.25 27.57 -2.15
CA ILE A 26 37.46 27.32 -0.92
C ILE A 26 36.65 28.56 -0.55
N PHE A 27 37.27 29.74 -0.53
CA PHE A 27 36.59 30.99 -0.20
C PHE A 27 35.48 31.34 -1.19
N ASN A 28 35.75 31.18 -2.49
CA ASN A 28 34.76 31.39 -3.55
C ASN A 28 33.54 30.47 -3.41
N SER A 29 33.78 29.19 -3.10
CA SER A 29 32.70 28.20 -2.87
C SER A 29 31.93 28.50 -1.57
N PHE A 30 32.62 28.92 -0.52
CA PHE A 30 32.01 29.31 0.76
C PHE A 30 31.09 30.53 0.63
N MET A 31 31.51 31.55 -0.12
CA MET A 31 30.68 32.73 -0.41
C MET A 31 29.41 32.38 -1.19
N MET A 32 29.50 31.46 -2.15
CA MET A 32 28.35 30.97 -2.90
C MET A 32 27.32 30.29 -1.98
N VAL A 33 27.79 29.47 -1.03
CA VAL A 33 26.92 28.78 -0.07
C VAL A 33 26.19 29.76 0.86
N ILE A 34 26.88 30.77 1.40
CA ILE A 34 26.27 31.81 2.24
C ILE A 34 25.23 32.60 1.44
N PHE A 35 25.53 32.96 0.20
CA PHE A 35 24.62 33.71 -0.64
C PHE A 35 23.35 32.91 -0.96
N LEU A 36 23.48 31.63 -1.34
CA LEU A 36 22.35 30.74 -1.60
C LEU A 36 21.48 30.53 -0.36
N THR A 37 22.09 30.28 0.80
CA THR A 37 21.34 30.13 2.07
C THR A 37 20.66 31.43 2.48
N GLY A 38 21.29 32.59 2.23
CA GLY A 38 20.67 33.91 2.38
C GLY A 38 19.42 34.08 1.52
N ILE A 39 19.47 33.76 0.24
CA ILE A 39 18.32 33.84 -0.66
C ILE A 39 17.19 32.90 -0.21
N VAL A 40 17.52 31.64 0.09
CA VAL A 40 16.52 30.66 0.53
C VAL A 40 15.86 31.11 1.84
N SER A 41 16.63 31.59 2.81
CA SER A 41 16.10 32.10 4.07
C SER A 41 15.24 33.34 3.88
N LEU A 42 15.56 34.24 2.94
CA LEU A 42 14.73 35.40 2.59
C LEU A 42 13.41 34.98 1.93
N ILE A 43 13.43 34.01 1.01
CA ILE A 43 12.21 33.46 0.39
C ILE A 43 11.33 32.81 1.47
N LEU A 44 11.93 32.02 2.36
CA LEU A 44 11.23 31.37 3.48
C LEU A 44 10.65 32.39 4.45
N MET A 45 11.44 33.40 4.85
CA MET A 45 10.97 34.46 5.74
C MET A 45 9.87 35.29 5.10
N ARG A 46 9.94 35.55 3.79
CA ARG A 46 8.91 36.29 3.06
C ARG A 46 7.62 35.49 2.92
N THR A 47 7.70 34.19 2.65
CA THR A 47 6.54 33.29 2.61
C THR A 47 5.93 33.14 3.99
N LEU A 48 6.72 32.86 5.02
CA LEU A 48 6.25 32.79 6.41
C LEU A 48 5.61 34.10 6.87
N ARG A 49 6.24 35.26 6.66
CA ARG A 49 5.62 36.56 7.05
C ARG A 49 4.29 36.79 6.35
N LYS A 50 4.19 36.43 5.06
CA LYS A 50 2.95 36.55 4.30
C LYS A 50 1.87 35.61 4.87
N ASP A 51 2.24 34.38 5.21
CA ASP A 51 1.32 33.40 5.78
C ASP A 51 0.90 33.80 7.20
N TYR A 52 1.82 34.21 8.07
CA TYR A 52 1.50 34.72 9.41
C TYR A 52 0.62 35.98 9.36
N ALA A 53 0.89 36.92 8.46
CA ALA A 53 0.06 38.12 8.30
C ALA A 53 -1.34 37.78 7.76
N LYS A 54 -1.45 36.73 6.93
CA LYS A 54 -2.74 36.20 6.49
C LYS A 54 -3.52 35.63 7.67
N TYR A 55 -2.91 34.75 8.46
CA TYR A 55 -3.55 34.17 9.65
C TYR A 55 -3.93 35.23 10.70
N ALA A 56 -3.08 36.23 10.93
CA ALA A 56 -3.33 37.28 11.92
C ALA A 56 -4.45 38.26 11.50
N ARG A 57 -4.60 38.53 10.20
CA ARG A 57 -5.78 39.25 9.67
C ARG A 57 -7.03 38.39 9.73
N GLU A 58 -6.87 37.09 9.50
CA GLU A 58 -7.96 36.14 9.66
C GLU A 58 -8.49 36.19 11.11
N THR A 59 -7.66 36.01 12.14
CA THR A 59 -8.14 35.99 13.54
C THR A 59 -8.77 37.30 14.06
N GLY A 60 -8.56 38.44 13.40
CA GLY A 60 -8.99 39.76 13.88
C GLY A 60 -10.32 40.29 13.30
N GLU A 61 -10.76 39.78 12.14
CA GLU A 61 -11.99 40.21 11.45
C GLU A 61 -13.05 39.10 11.35
N LEU A 62 -12.80 37.93 11.96
CA LEU A 62 -13.53 36.68 11.67
C LEU A 62 -14.25 36.07 12.86
N ASP A 63 -15.32 36.69 13.34
CA ASP A 63 -16.33 35.97 14.15
C ASP A 63 -17.52 35.50 13.29
N GLU A 64 -17.70 36.04 12.06
CA GLU A 64 -18.84 35.71 11.17
C GLU A 64 -18.43 35.15 9.80
N LEU A 65 -17.22 35.41 9.30
CA LEU A 65 -16.73 34.90 8.00
C LEU A 65 -15.76 33.71 8.14
N ASP A 66 -15.27 33.36 9.35
CA ASP A 66 -14.27 32.28 9.54
C ASP A 66 -14.87 30.88 9.38
N GLN A 67 -16.18 30.73 9.58
CA GLN A 67 -16.82 29.46 9.29
C GLN A 67 -16.81 29.11 7.79
N GLU A 68 -16.63 30.10 6.89
CA GLU A 68 -16.63 29.88 5.43
C GLU A 68 -15.22 29.75 4.81
N LEU A 69 -14.15 30.23 5.48
CA LEU A 69 -12.81 30.33 4.88
C LEU A 69 -11.75 29.40 5.47
N ASP A 70 -11.92 28.90 6.70
CA ASP A 70 -10.93 28.03 7.36
C ASP A 70 -10.90 26.58 6.79
N GLU A 71 -11.74 26.35 5.78
CA GLU A 71 -11.92 25.11 5.04
C GLU A 71 -11.12 25.11 3.73
N SER A 72 -9.78 25.03 3.80
CA SER A 72 -9.02 24.55 2.64
C SER A 72 -9.60 23.19 2.25
N GLY A 73 -10.12 23.03 1.02
CA GLY A 73 -11.05 21.94 0.69
C GLY A 73 -10.57 20.53 1.06
N TRP A 74 -9.26 20.29 1.11
CA TRP A 74 -8.69 19.02 1.59
C TRP A 74 -8.80 18.84 3.12
N LYS A 75 -8.70 19.92 3.91
CA LYS A 75 -8.91 19.92 5.36
C LYS A 75 -10.34 19.55 5.70
N GLN A 76 -11.33 19.91 4.87
CA GLN A 76 -12.73 19.50 5.08
C GLN A 76 -12.93 17.98 5.05
N VAL A 77 -12.07 17.26 4.31
CA VAL A 77 -12.22 15.82 4.07
C VAL A 77 -11.78 15.00 5.29
N HIS A 78 -10.99 15.56 6.22
CA HIS A 78 -10.37 14.80 7.31
C HIS A 78 -11.39 13.99 8.14
N GLY A 79 -12.59 14.52 8.38
CA GLY A 79 -13.65 13.84 9.12
C GLY A 79 -14.49 12.85 8.28
N ASP A 80 -14.35 12.89 6.95
CA ASP A 80 -15.07 12.02 6.02
C ASP A 80 -14.20 10.88 5.45
N VAL A 81 -12.86 10.97 5.48
CA VAL A 81 -11.93 9.94 4.98
C VAL A 81 -12.15 8.57 5.63
N PHE A 82 -12.40 8.55 6.94
CA PHE A 82 -12.48 7.31 7.73
C PHE A 82 -13.90 6.77 7.89
N ARG A 83 -14.85 7.28 7.09
CA ARG A 83 -16.22 6.78 7.08
C ARG A 83 -16.28 5.37 6.48
N PRO A 84 -17.09 4.46 7.03
CA PRO A 84 -17.31 3.16 6.41
C PRO A 84 -17.92 3.32 5.00
N PRO A 85 -17.43 2.60 3.98
CA PRO A 85 -18.01 2.61 2.64
C PRO A 85 -19.40 1.96 2.62
N MET A 86 -20.23 2.31 1.63
CA MET A 86 -21.60 1.80 1.49
C MET A 86 -21.66 0.26 1.44
N GLN A 87 -20.71 -0.37 0.74
CA GLN A 87 -20.58 -1.82 0.65
C GLN A 87 -19.40 -2.33 1.50
N LEU A 88 -19.45 -2.06 2.81
CA LEU A 88 -18.39 -2.43 3.75
C LEU A 88 -18.03 -3.92 3.70
N GLN A 89 -19.01 -4.81 3.62
CA GLN A 89 -18.77 -6.25 3.58
C GLN A 89 -17.93 -6.64 2.36
N LEU A 90 -18.29 -6.14 1.17
CA LEU A 90 -17.60 -6.46 -0.09
C LEU A 90 -16.18 -5.90 -0.08
N PHE A 91 -16.04 -4.66 0.37
CA PHE A 91 -14.74 -4.02 0.52
C PHE A 91 -13.81 -4.83 1.43
N CYS A 92 -14.27 -5.20 2.63
CA CYS A 92 -13.47 -6.00 3.56
C CYS A 92 -13.14 -7.39 3.00
N ALA A 93 -14.09 -8.03 2.31
CA ALA A 93 -13.87 -9.32 1.66
C ALA A 93 -12.77 -9.22 0.59
N LEU A 94 -12.83 -8.22 -0.30
CA LEU A 94 -11.84 -8.02 -1.35
C LEU A 94 -10.45 -7.69 -0.80
N VAL A 95 -10.36 -6.83 0.22
CA VAL A 95 -9.08 -6.53 0.90
C VAL A 95 -8.52 -7.77 1.58
N GLY A 96 -9.38 -8.56 2.22
CA GLY A 96 -9.02 -9.85 2.83
C GLY A 96 -8.41 -10.81 1.82
N THR A 97 -9.13 -11.08 0.74
CA THR A 97 -8.67 -11.93 -0.35
C THR A 97 -7.38 -11.41 -0.98
N GLY A 98 -7.27 -10.10 -1.23
CA GLY A 98 -6.05 -9.49 -1.77
C GLY A 98 -4.84 -9.69 -0.88
N SER A 99 -5.00 -9.51 0.44
CA SER A 99 -3.93 -9.74 1.42
C SER A 99 -3.49 -11.21 1.49
N GLN A 100 -4.44 -12.15 1.37
CA GLN A 100 -4.14 -13.58 1.30
C GLN A 100 -3.34 -13.93 0.05
N ILE A 101 -3.76 -13.44 -1.12
CA ILE A 101 -3.05 -13.70 -2.38
C ILE A 101 -1.64 -13.11 -2.33
N ALA A 102 -1.47 -11.89 -1.81
CA ALA A 102 -0.15 -11.28 -1.65
C ALA A 102 0.76 -12.11 -0.73
N ALA A 103 0.24 -12.55 0.42
CA ALA A 103 0.99 -13.40 1.37
C ALA A 103 1.33 -14.76 0.75
N MET A 104 0.38 -15.39 0.05
CA MET A 104 0.59 -16.66 -0.65
C MET A 104 1.67 -16.53 -1.73
N VAL A 105 1.61 -15.49 -2.58
CA VAL A 105 2.62 -15.26 -3.62
C VAL A 105 3.99 -15.05 -3.00
N PHE A 106 4.09 -14.25 -1.93
CA PHE A 106 5.34 -14.06 -1.21
C PHE A 106 5.91 -15.37 -0.65
N ILE A 107 5.10 -16.17 0.03
CA ILE A 107 5.49 -17.50 0.55
C ILE A 107 5.91 -18.44 -0.60
N MET A 108 5.18 -18.43 -1.71
CA MET A 108 5.49 -19.26 -2.87
C MET A 108 6.80 -18.88 -3.55
N ILE A 109 7.14 -17.59 -3.61
CA ILE A 109 8.46 -17.13 -4.09
C ILE A 109 9.56 -17.68 -3.20
N LEU A 110 9.41 -17.58 -1.87
CA LEU A 110 10.38 -18.13 -0.93
C LEU A 110 10.54 -19.66 -1.10
N PHE A 111 9.43 -20.40 -1.15
CA PHE A 111 9.46 -21.85 -1.39
C PHE A 111 10.10 -22.21 -2.73
N ALA A 112 9.78 -21.48 -3.81
CA ALA A 112 10.35 -21.73 -5.13
C ALA A 112 11.87 -21.51 -5.17
N THR A 113 12.39 -20.55 -4.39
CA THR A 113 13.85 -20.33 -4.29
C THR A 113 14.55 -21.31 -3.34
N ALA A 114 13.89 -21.74 -2.26
CA ALA A 114 14.49 -22.57 -1.22
C ALA A 114 14.45 -24.08 -1.53
N THR A 115 13.57 -24.52 -2.44
CA THR A 115 13.32 -25.94 -2.69
C THR A 115 13.35 -26.28 -4.17
N LEU A 116 13.58 -27.54 -4.49
CA LEU A 116 13.56 -28.07 -5.86
C LEU A 116 12.13 -28.38 -6.36
N LEU A 117 11.13 -27.60 -5.93
CA LEU A 117 9.71 -27.81 -6.29
C LEU A 117 9.47 -27.83 -7.81
N TYR A 118 10.33 -27.17 -8.59
CA TYR A 118 10.25 -27.14 -10.05
C TYR A 118 10.61 -28.49 -10.71
N MET A 119 11.29 -29.40 -10.01
CA MET A 119 11.75 -30.67 -10.58
C MET A 119 10.63 -31.72 -10.71
N SER A 120 9.59 -31.62 -9.90
CA SER A 120 8.50 -32.59 -9.86
C SER A 120 7.26 -32.08 -10.58
N ARG A 121 6.74 -32.85 -11.54
CA ARG A 121 5.51 -32.51 -12.27
C ARG A 121 4.34 -32.37 -11.30
N GLY A 122 3.69 -31.21 -11.30
CA GLY A 122 2.52 -30.94 -10.45
C GLY A 122 2.84 -30.56 -8.99
N ALA A 123 4.10 -30.66 -8.53
CA ALA A 123 4.46 -30.28 -7.16
C ALA A 123 4.20 -28.79 -6.89
N VAL A 124 4.46 -27.94 -7.88
CA VAL A 124 4.15 -26.50 -7.81
C VAL A 124 2.65 -26.26 -7.61
N LEU A 125 1.78 -26.97 -8.34
CA LEU A 125 0.32 -26.83 -8.20
C LEU A 125 -0.16 -27.28 -6.82
N ILE A 126 0.34 -28.40 -6.32
CA ILE A 126 0.01 -28.90 -4.98
C ILE A 126 0.49 -27.90 -3.91
N ALA A 127 1.71 -27.36 -4.06
CA ALA A 127 2.25 -26.34 -3.16
C ALA A 127 1.38 -25.08 -3.15
N PHE A 128 0.87 -24.63 -4.30
CA PHE A 128 -0.08 -23.52 -4.37
C PHE A 128 -1.38 -23.82 -3.61
N ILE A 129 -1.98 -24.99 -3.80
CA ILE A 129 -3.22 -25.38 -3.11
C ILE A 129 -3.01 -25.39 -1.58
N VAL A 130 -1.90 -25.99 -1.13
CA VAL A 130 -1.55 -26.05 0.30
C VAL A 130 -1.28 -24.65 0.85
N CYS A 131 -0.43 -23.85 0.20
CA CYS A 131 -0.12 -22.49 0.66
C CYS A 131 -1.36 -21.59 0.67
N TYR A 132 -2.23 -21.70 -0.34
CA TYR A 132 -3.51 -20.99 -0.37
C TYR A 132 -4.38 -21.37 0.84
N SER A 133 -4.48 -22.67 1.15
CA SER A 133 -5.28 -23.15 2.29
C SER A 133 -4.75 -22.65 3.64
N LEU A 134 -3.41 -22.63 3.82
CA LEU A 134 -2.77 -22.17 5.06
C LEU A 134 -2.84 -20.65 5.23
N THR A 135 -2.73 -19.89 4.15
CA THR A 135 -2.81 -18.42 4.17
C THR A 135 -4.24 -17.89 4.34
N SER A 136 -5.26 -18.75 4.33
CA SER A 136 -6.66 -18.35 4.59
C SER A 136 -6.86 -17.66 5.95
N ILE A 137 -6.01 -17.94 6.94
CA ILE A 137 -5.98 -17.22 8.21
C ILE A 137 -5.70 -15.72 8.03
N VAL A 138 -4.85 -15.35 7.07
CA VAL A 138 -4.53 -13.95 6.75
C VAL A 138 -5.76 -13.25 6.18
N CYS A 139 -6.49 -13.92 5.27
CA CYS A 139 -7.74 -13.40 4.71
C CYS A 139 -8.75 -13.08 5.81
N GLY A 140 -8.98 -14.04 6.72
CA GLY A 140 -9.88 -13.86 7.85
C GLY A 140 -9.44 -12.72 8.76
N TYR A 141 -8.16 -12.68 9.11
CA TYR A 141 -7.58 -11.67 10.02
C TYR A 141 -7.76 -10.25 9.49
N THR A 142 -7.36 -10.00 8.25
CA THR A 142 -7.42 -8.65 7.65
C THR A 142 -8.85 -8.21 7.37
N SER A 143 -9.69 -9.09 6.80
CA SER A 143 -11.10 -8.81 6.55
C SER A 143 -11.86 -8.55 7.86
N GLY A 144 -11.70 -9.44 8.85
CA GLY A 144 -12.34 -9.33 10.15
C GLY A 144 -11.91 -8.10 10.94
N SER A 145 -10.61 -7.81 10.99
CA SER A 145 -10.07 -6.60 11.62
C SER A 145 -10.65 -5.34 10.99
N LEU A 146 -10.59 -5.23 9.66
CA LEU A 146 -11.06 -4.05 8.94
C LEU A 146 -12.58 -3.86 9.06
N TYR A 147 -13.34 -4.95 9.07
CA TYR A 147 -14.79 -4.91 9.26
C TYR A 147 -15.17 -4.41 10.66
N SER A 148 -14.48 -4.90 11.71
CA SER A 148 -14.68 -4.42 13.08
C SER A 148 -14.26 -2.95 13.26
N LYS A 149 -13.12 -2.52 12.69
CA LYS A 149 -12.64 -1.13 12.76
C LYS A 149 -13.67 -0.14 12.22
N ASN A 150 -14.39 -0.54 11.18
CA ASN A 150 -15.40 0.29 10.52
C ASN A 150 -16.80 0.16 11.15
N GLY A 151 -16.92 -0.41 12.35
CA GLY A 151 -18.19 -0.51 13.09
C GLY A 151 -19.14 -1.59 12.59
N GLY A 152 -18.66 -2.55 11.79
CA GLY A 152 -19.48 -3.64 11.25
C GLY A 152 -19.98 -4.60 12.34
N ARG A 153 -21.31 -4.78 12.43
CA ARG A 153 -21.94 -5.66 13.43
C ARG A 153 -22.08 -7.12 12.96
N SER A 154 -22.41 -7.32 11.69
CA SER A 154 -22.66 -8.65 11.10
C SER A 154 -21.39 -9.24 10.46
N TRP A 155 -20.52 -9.86 11.27
CA TRP A 155 -19.22 -10.35 10.81
C TRP A 155 -19.28 -11.71 10.07
N ILE A 156 -20.27 -12.55 10.37
CA ILE A 156 -20.40 -13.88 9.76
C ILE A 156 -20.61 -13.78 8.23
N PRO A 157 -21.54 -12.96 7.71
CA PRO A 157 -21.72 -12.80 6.27
C PRO A 157 -20.45 -12.28 5.57
N THR A 158 -19.74 -11.33 6.20
CA THR A 158 -18.47 -10.80 5.67
C THR A 158 -17.40 -11.88 5.58
N MET A 159 -17.29 -12.73 6.61
CA MET A 159 -16.33 -13.85 6.64
C MET A 159 -16.65 -14.89 5.58
N VAL A 160 -17.92 -15.29 5.45
CA VAL A 160 -18.35 -16.24 4.41
C VAL A 160 -18.04 -15.67 3.03
N MET A 161 -18.37 -14.40 2.79
CA MET A 161 -18.09 -13.75 1.50
C MET A 161 -16.59 -13.65 1.21
N ALA A 162 -15.77 -13.29 2.20
CA ALA A 162 -14.31 -13.25 2.05
C ALA A 162 -13.72 -14.62 1.72
N ALA A 163 -14.24 -15.68 2.35
CA ALA A 163 -13.78 -17.04 2.12
C ALA A 163 -14.26 -17.64 0.80
N SER A 164 -15.37 -17.15 0.25
CA SER A 164 -16.02 -17.73 -0.94
C SER A 164 -15.77 -16.97 -2.23
N ILE A 165 -15.53 -15.65 -2.20
CA ILE A 165 -15.50 -14.81 -3.43
C ILE A 165 -14.46 -15.30 -4.45
N PHE A 166 -13.24 -15.58 -3.99
CA PHE A 166 -12.18 -16.05 -4.87
C PHE A 166 -12.34 -17.52 -5.26
N PRO A 167 -12.54 -18.48 -4.33
CA PRO A 167 -12.75 -19.88 -4.70
C PRO A 167 -13.93 -20.12 -5.64
N LEU A 168 -15.06 -19.42 -5.41
CA LEU A 168 -16.22 -19.52 -6.30
C LEU A 168 -15.94 -18.91 -7.68
N SER A 169 -15.20 -17.80 -7.75
CA SER A 169 -14.80 -17.23 -9.04
C SER A 169 -13.90 -18.18 -9.84
N CYS A 170 -12.88 -18.78 -9.20
CA CYS A 170 -12.01 -19.76 -9.81
C CYS A 170 -12.75 -21.03 -10.22
N PHE A 171 -13.64 -21.53 -9.35
CA PHE A 171 -14.48 -22.69 -9.65
C PHE A 171 -15.39 -22.43 -10.84
N SER A 172 -16.00 -21.24 -10.95
CA SER A 172 -16.87 -20.88 -12.06
C SER A 172 -16.10 -20.89 -13.39
N VAL A 173 -14.90 -20.30 -13.43
CA VAL A 173 -14.04 -20.31 -14.62
C VAL A 173 -13.61 -21.74 -14.95
N MET A 174 -13.14 -22.49 -13.96
CA MET A 174 -12.73 -23.89 -14.13
C MET A 174 -13.88 -24.75 -14.63
N PHE A 175 -15.10 -24.55 -14.13
CA PHE A 175 -16.28 -25.29 -14.56
C PHE A 175 -16.57 -25.06 -16.04
N VAL A 176 -16.56 -23.80 -16.50
CA VAL A 176 -16.74 -23.48 -17.93
C VAL A 176 -15.65 -24.11 -18.78
N LEU A 177 -14.37 -23.99 -18.38
CA LEU A 177 -13.26 -24.62 -19.09
C LEU A 177 -13.37 -26.14 -19.11
N ASN A 178 -13.84 -26.76 -18.03
CA ASN A 178 -14.00 -28.20 -17.92
C ASN A 178 -15.15 -28.72 -18.81
N VAL A 179 -16.26 -27.99 -18.91
CA VAL A 179 -17.35 -28.30 -19.84
C VAL A 179 -16.84 -28.27 -21.28
N VAL A 180 -16.07 -27.24 -21.66
CA VAL A 180 -15.45 -27.16 -22.99
C VAL A 180 -14.49 -28.33 -23.22
N ALA A 181 -13.63 -28.66 -22.25
CA ALA A 181 -12.71 -29.78 -22.36
C ALA A 181 -13.43 -31.14 -22.56
N MET A 182 -14.56 -31.35 -21.88
CA MET A 182 -15.38 -32.55 -22.05
C MET A 182 -16.02 -32.64 -23.44
N LEU A 183 -16.50 -31.51 -24.00
CA LEU A 183 -17.08 -31.48 -25.35
C LEU A 183 -16.06 -31.90 -26.42
N TYR A 184 -14.80 -31.45 -26.29
CA TYR A 184 -13.72 -31.82 -27.19
C TYR A 184 -13.07 -33.18 -26.88
N LYS A 185 -13.59 -33.94 -25.90
CA LYS A 185 -13.00 -35.21 -25.42
C LYS A 185 -11.52 -35.09 -25.08
N SER A 186 -11.12 -33.95 -24.52
CA SER A 186 -9.73 -33.66 -24.19
C SER A 186 -9.29 -34.44 -22.94
N LEU A 187 -8.07 -34.97 -22.97
CA LEU A 187 -7.41 -35.55 -21.78
C LEU A 187 -7.10 -34.51 -20.70
N ALA A 188 -7.24 -33.22 -21.01
CA ALA A 188 -7.10 -32.12 -20.05
C ALA A 188 -8.38 -31.87 -19.23
N ALA A 189 -9.47 -32.60 -19.49
CA ALA A 189 -10.66 -32.54 -18.64
C ALA A 189 -10.31 -32.97 -17.21
N THR A 190 -10.61 -32.09 -16.26
CA THR A 190 -10.30 -32.33 -14.85
C THR A 190 -11.27 -33.39 -14.31
N PRO A 191 -10.76 -34.50 -13.74
CA PRO A 191 -11.63 -35.55 -13.22
C PRO A 191 -12.41 -35.04 -12.01
N PHE A 192 -13.64 -35.52 -11.85
CA PHE A 192 -14.54 -35.13 -10.75
C PHE A 192 -13.88 -35.30 -9.36
N THR A 193 -13.06 -36.34 -9.20
CA THR A 193 -12.34 -36.61 -7.95
C THR A 193 -11.40 -35.47 -7.55
N SER A 194 -10.71 -34.82 -8.50
CA SER A 194 -9.83 -33.70 -8.22
C SER A 194 -10.61 -32.43 -7.83
N ILE A 195 -11.77 -32.22 -8.43
CA ILE A 195 -12.66 -31.11 -8.07
C ILE A 195 -13.16 -31.32 -6.63
N LEU A 196 -13.62 -32.53 -6.32
CA LEU A 196 -14.10 -32.88 -4.98
C LEU A 196 -12.99 -32.76 -3.91
N SER A 197 -11.76 -33.18 -4.21
CA SER A 197 -10.66 -33.08 -3.24
C SER A 197 -10.30 -31.63 -2.92
N VAL A 198 -10.27 -30.74 -3.91
CA VAL A 198 -10.03 -29.30 -3.69
C VAL A 198 -11.18 -28.66 -2.90
N MET A 199 -12.44 -29.03 -3.17
CA MET A 199 -13.59 -28.57 -2.40
C MET A 199 -13.51 -29.01 -0.93
N LEU A 200 -13.10 -30.25 -0.66
CA LEU A 200 -12.91 -30.75 0.71
C LEU A 200 -11.78 -30.01 1.44
N ILE A 201 -10.65 -29.74 0.76
CA ILE A 201 -9.56 -28.94 1.35
C ILE A 201 -10.05 -27.52 1.68
N TRP A 202 -10.82 -26.90 0.78
CA TRP A 202 -11.41 -25.59 1.05
C TRP A 202 -12.35 -25.63 2.27
N LEU A 203 -13.25 -26.61 2.32
CA LEU A 203 -14.26 -26.71 3.38
C LEU A 203 -13.69 -27.11 4.75
N LEU A 204 -12.75 -28.06 4.79
CA LEU A 204 -12.20 -28.63 6.02
C LEU A 204 -10.95 -27.91 6.54
N VAL A 205 -10.25 -27.16 5.69
CA VAL A 205 -9.02 -26.46 6.07
C VAL A 205 -9.18 -24.95 5.90
N SER A 206 -9.51 -24.49 4.70
CA SER A 206 -9.49 -23.04 4.41
C SER A 206 -10.59 -22.28 5.15
N LEU A 207 -11.81 -22.82 5.20
CA LEU A 207 -12.92 -22.22 5.95
C LEU A 207 -12.62 -22.10 7.45
N PRO A 208 -12.26 -23.17 8.19
CA PRO A 208 -12.01 -23.05 9.62
C PRO A 208 -10.82 -22.14 9.94
N LEU A 209 -9.76 -22.15 9.12
CA LEU A 209 -8.65 -21.20 9.28
C LEU A 209 -9.08 -19.76 9.02
N CYS A 210 -9.95 -19.51 8.04
CA CYS A 210 -10.53 -18.18 7.80
C CYS A 210 -11.42 -17.72 8.97
N VAL A 211 -12.23 -18.62 9.54
CA VAL A 211 -13.01 -18.35 10.76
C VAL A 211 -12.10 -17.97 11.92
N LEU A 212 -11.06 -18.77 12.17
CA LEU A 212 -10.07 -18.51 13.21
C LEU A 212 -9.39 -17.16 12.99
N GLY A 213 -8.90 -16.89 11.77
CA GLY A 213 -8.31 -15.60 11.40
C GLY A 213 -9.26 -14.44 11.67
N THR A 214 -10.53 -14.59 11.29
CA THR A 214 -11.56 -13.56 11.51
C THR A 214 -11.75 -13.26 13.00
N ILE A 215 -11.81 -14.29 13.84
CA ILE A 215 -11.94 -14.12 15.30
C ILE A 215 -10.71 -13.39 15.85
N LEU A 216 -9.50 -13.81 15.47
CA LEU A 216 -8.25 -13.18 15.89
C LEU A 216 -8.17 -11.71 15.46
N GLY A 217 -8.49 -11.41 14.20
CA GLY A 217 -8.44 -10.06 13.64
C GLY A 217 -9.43 -9.12 14.32
N ARG A 218 -10.64 -9.60 14.61
CA ARG A 218 -11.67 -8.82 15.31
C ARG A 218 -11.31 -8.56 16.77
N ASN A 219 -10.70 -9.52 17.45
CA ASN A 219 -10.39 -9.39 18.88
C ASN A 219 -9.11 -8.57 19.11
N PHE A 220 -8.05 -8.81 18.33
CA PHE A 220 -6.75 -8.14 18.54
C PHE A 220 -6.61 -6.83 17.78
N ALA A 221 -7.24 -6.70 16.62
CA ALA A 221 -7.09 -5.53 15.75
C ALA A 221 -8.45 -4.95 15.33
N GLY A 222 -9.52 -5.18 16.09
CA GLY A 222 -10.86 -4.70 15.73
C GLY A 222 -11.16 -3.27 16.16
N GLN A 223 -10.34 -2.66 17.02
CA GLN A 223 -10.61 -1.30 17.50
C GLN A 223 -10.18 -0.25 16.46
N PRO A 224 -11.04 0.72 16.12
CA PRO A 224 -10.65 1.84 15.28
C PRO A 224 -9.61 2.70 16.00
N ASN A 225 -8.55 3.07 15.27
CA ASN A 225 -7.55 4.03 15.72
C ASN A 225 -7.40 5.13 14.68
N PHE A 226 -8.45 5.94 14.54
CA PHE A 226 -8.48 7.04 13.58
C PHE A 226 -7.79 8.28 14.17
N PRO A 227 -6.95 9.00 13.40
CA PRO A 227 -6.23 10.18 13.88
C PRO A 227 -7.14 11.39 14.15
N CYS A 228 -8.40 11.32 13.72
CA CYS A 228 -9.39 12.37 13.85
C CYS A 228 -10.78 11.78 14.12
N ARG A 229 -11.68 12.62 14.62
CA ARG A 229 -13.10 12.27 14.81
C ARG A 229 -13.79 12.15 13.45
N VAL A 230 -14.50 11.05 13.26
CA VAL A 230 -15.27 10.79 12.02
C VAL A 230 -16.64 11.46 12.10
N ASN A 231 -17.03 12.15 11.03
CA ASN A 231 -18.35 12.77 10.89
C ASN A 231 -19.43 11.71 10.68
N ALA A 232 -20.57 11.85 11.36
CA ALA A 232 -21.69 10.93 11.20
C ALA A 232 -22.46 11.14 9.89
N ILE A 233 -22.64 12.40 9.47
CA ILE A 233 -23.43 12.79 8.29
C ILE A 233 -22.47 13.20 7.17
N PRO A 234 -22.63 12.71 5.92
CA PRO A 234 -21.77 13.12 4.83
C PRO A 234 -22.03 14.60 4.53
N ARG A 235 -20.95 15.37 4.39
CA ARG A 235 -21.06 16.77 4.01
C ARG A 235 -21.65 16.88 2.61
N LEU A 236 -22.49 17.89 2.40
CA LEU A 236 -23.01 18.20 1.08
C LEU A 236 -21.85 18.72 0.23
N ILE A 237 -21.54 18.02 -0.87
CA ILE A 237 -20.52 18.47 -1.81
C ILE A 237 -21.16 19.59 -2.65
N PRO A 238 -20.63 20.84 -2.61
CA PRO A 238 -21.16 21.92 -3.42
C PRO A 238 -21.02 21.58 -4.92
N GLU A 239 -21.99 21.99 -5.73
CA GLU A 239 -21.95 21.72 -7.17
C GLU A 239 -20.72 22.37 -7.81
N LYS A 240 -19.94 21.54 -8.53
CA LYS A 240 -18.71 22.00 -9.19
C LYS A 240 -19.06 22.92 -10.36
N ARG A 241 -18.59 24.17 -10.29
CA ARG A 241 -18.76 25.17 -11.36
C ARG A 241 -18.19 24.65 -12.69
N TRP A 242 -18.87 24.98 -13.78
CA TRP A 242 -18.60 24.44 -15.12
C TRP A 242 -17.14 24.60 -15.58
N TYR A 243 -16.50 25.71 -15.24
CA TYR A 243 -15.13 26.05 -15.63
C TYR A 243 -14.04 25.31 -14.83
N ALA A 244 -14.40 24.61 -13.75
CA ALA A 244 -13.45 23.83 -12.94
C ALA A 244 -13.40 22.35 -13.36
N ARG A 245 -14.19 21.92 -14.35
CA ARG A 245 -14.13 20.56 -14.90
C ARG A 245 -12.87 20.44 -15.77
N PRO A 246 -11.95 19.50 -15.48
CA PRO A 246 -10.88 19.21 -16.42
C PRO A 246 -11.49 18.74 -17.77
N PRO A 247 -10.86 19.05 -18.90
CA PRO A 247 -11.30 18.61 -20.23
C PRO A 247 -11.30 17.08 -20.36
#